data_AF-A0A7S2TEN0-F1
#
_entry.id   AF-A0A7S2TEN0-F1
#
_cell.length_a   1.000
_cell.length_b   1.000
_cell.length_c   1.000
_cell.angle_alpha   90.00
_cell.angle_beta   90.00
_cell.angle_gamma   90.00
#
_symmetry.space_group_name_H-M   'P 1'
#
loop_
_entity.id
_entity.type
_entity.pdbx_description
1 polymer ?
#
loop_
_entity_poly.entity_id
_entity_poly.type
_entity_poly.pdbx_seq_one_letter_code
_entity_poly.pdbx_strand_id
1 'polypeptide(L)'
;EGDVAPLTQASIHEYPDGIPKYDPETTVVLFPDDKSVLLRENKLNLTKLRKLVVVESTWHKANSVSRHPHLTNLPTVKIEQKEGTFWRHQELGNSFLSTLEATYHFFVEHWGATHPIEQPYAGCYDDAMLIYAYLHRKISNLTIQKGKKVPKHWAPAAAAAATAAAAATTRKDGKQQQQVQQVQQAQQAQQQRRQHHQQHQHYHDHHQQQQHYHDHHHHHHHHHHHHHHHHHHH
;
A
#
# COMPACT_ATOMS: atom_id res chain seq x y z
N GLU A 1 47.80 30.99 -7.23
CA GLU A 1 47.07 29.80 -6.75
C GLU A 1 46.60 30.12 -5.34
N GLY A 2 45.28 30.29 -5.17
CA GLY A 2 44.69 30.61 -3.87
C GLY A 2 44.60 29.33 -3.05
N ASP A 3 45.13 29.39 -1.83
CA ASP A 3 45.09 28.34 -0.83
C ASP A 3 43.64 28.01 -0.46
N VAL A 4 43.05 27.00 -1.11
CA VAL A 4 41.73 26.50 -0.74
C VAL A 4 41.96 25.55 0.42
N ALA A 5 41.86 26.07 1.65
CA ALA A 5 41.79 25.23 2.83
C ALA A 5 40.76 24.11 2.57
N PRO A 6 41.10 22.83 2.80
CA PRO A 6 40.15 21.76 2.55
C PRO A 6 38.95 22.03 3.43
N LEU A 7 37.79 22.28 2.80
CA LEU A 7 36.53 22.36 3.50
C LEU A 7 36.30 20.98 4.12
N THR A 8 36.65 20.81 5.39
CA THR A 8 36.07 19.74 6.19
C THR A 8 34.60 20.10 6.34
N GLN A 9 33.77 19.65 5.38
CA GLN A 9 32.34 19.92 5.33
C GLN A 9 31.56 19.28 6.50
N ALA A 10 32.22 18.42 7.29
CA ALA A 10 31.71 17.84 8.52
C ALA A 10 32.76 17.90 9.64
N SER A 11 32.29 18.06 10.88
CA SER A 11 33.12 18.03 12.10
C SER A 11 32.42 17.18 13.15
N ILE A 12 33.21 16.43 13.93
CA ILE A 12 32.73 15.57 15.01
C ILE A 12 33.14 16.21 16.33
N HIS A 13 32.17 16.35 17.23
CA HIS A 13 32.34 16.95 18.54
C HIS A 13 31.93 15.96 19.62
N GLU A 14 32.78 15.76 20.62
CA GLU A 14 32.51 14.83 21.71
C GLU A 14 31.67 15.50 22.81
N TYR A 15 30.68 14.77 23.33
CA TYR A 15 29.88 15.18 24.48
C TYR A 15 30.58 14.77 25.80
N PRO A 16 30.54 15.59 26.87
CA PRO A 16 29.80 16.85 26.98
C PRO A 16 30.59 18.09 26.55
N ASP A 17 31.91 18.10 26.70
CA ASP A 17 32.68 19.35 26.72
C ASP A 17 33.10 19.86 25.33
N GLY A 18 33.02 19.03 24.29
CA GLY A 18 33.49 19.35 22.94
C GLY A 18 32.48 20.05 22.04
N ILE A 19 31.24 20.29 22.52
CA ILE A 19 30.17 20.88 21.71
C ILE A 19 30.38 22.40 21.59
N PRO A 20 30.61 22.95 20.38
CA PRO A 20 30.82 24.38 20.21
C PRO A 20 29.52 25.17 20.33
N LYS A 21 29.64 26.50 20.45
CA LYS A 21 28.49 27.41 20.30
C LYS A 21 28.15 27.57 18.82
N TYR A 22 26.87 27.55 18.50
CA TYR A 22 26.37 27.74 17.15
C TYR A 22 25.52 29.02 17.06
N ASP A 23 25.43 29.57 15.86
CA ASP A 23 24.56 30.68 15.55
C ASP A 23 23.13 30.16 15.25
N PRO A 24 22.11 30.52 16.04
CA PRO A 24 20.73 30.06 15.86
C PRO A 24 20.08 30.53 14.55
N GLU A 25 20.59 31.60 13.91
CA GLU A 25 20.06 32.10 12.64
C GLU A 25 20.49 31.25 11.44
N THR A 26 21.56 30.47 11.58
CA THR A 26 22.18 29.71 10.48
C THR A 26 22.38 28.24 10.80
N THR A 27 21.95 27.78 11.99
CA THR A 27 22.15 26.40 12.46
C THR A 27 20.85 25.79 12.96
N VAL A 28 20.58 24.55 12.60
CA VAL A 28 19.46 23.75 13.14
C VAL A 28 19.96 22.44 13.73
N VAL A 29 19.20 21.90 14.68
CA VAL A 29 19.43 20.58 15.26
C VAL A 29 18.41 19.60 14.69
N LEU A 30 18.88 18.48 14.13
CA LEU A 30 18.02 17.37 13.73
C LEU A 30 17.74 16.49 14.94
N PHE A 31 16.56 16.63 15.53
CA PHE A 31 16.16 15.86 16.70
C PHE A 31 14.63 15.78 16.80
N PRO A 32 14.01 14.61 17.04
CA PRO A 32 12.56 14.48 17.05
C PRO A 32 11.98 14.76 18.45
N ASP A 33 12.00 16.02 18.90
CA ASP A 33 11.31 16.44 20.13
C ASP A 33 9.93 17.08 19.86
N ASP A 34 9.19 17.35 20.94
CA ASP A 34 7.84 17.92 20.85
C ASP A 34 7.81 19.33 20.25
N LYS A 35 8.88 20.11 20.43
CA LYS A 35 9.00 21.48 19.89
C LYS A 35 9.50 21.50 18.44
N SER A 36 9.93 20.37 17.91
CA SER A 36 10.53 20.28 16.58
C SER A 36 9.50 20.46 15.48
N VAL A 37 9.90 21.23 14.46
CA VAL A 37 9.08 21.56 13.30
C VAL A 37 9.51 20.73 12.09
N LEU A 38 8.57 20.38 11.22
CA LEU A 38 8.87 19.78 9.93
C LEU A 38 9.43 20.84 8.98
N LEU A 39 10.37 20.48 8.10
CA LEU A 39 10.99 21.43 7.16
C LEU A 39 9.95 22.11 6.24
N ARG A 40 8.91 21.37 5.84
CA ARG A 40 7.82 21.90 4.99
C ARG A 40 6.90 22.92 5.67
N GLU A 41 6.95 23.06 7.00
CA GLU A 41 6.05 23.99 7.70
C GLU A 41 6.42 25.46 7.47
N ASN A 42 7.52 25.73 6.75
CA ASN A 42 7.99 27.08 6.40
C ASN A 42 8.15 28.01 7.63
N LYS A 43 8.41 27.43 8.80
CA LYS A 43 8.68 28.15 10.06
C LYS A 43 10.14 28.60 10.18
N LEU A 44 11.01 28.15 9.27
CA LEU A 44 12.43 28.43 9.27
C LEU A 44 12.84 29.07 7.95
N ASN A 45 13.80 29.99 8.01
CA ASN A 45 14.42 30.53 6.81
C ASN A 45 15.50 29.57 6.30
N LEU A 46 15.08 28.55 5.53
CA LEU A 46 15.98 27.50 5.02
C LEU A 46 17.09 28.04 4.10
N THR A 47 16.87 29.18 3.43
CA THR A 47 17.89 29.79 2.56
C THR A 47 19.11 30.34 3.33
N LYS A 48 18.93 30.66 4.63
CA LYS A 48 20.00 31.07 5.53
C LYS A 48 20.71 29.90 6.20
N LEU A 49 20.19 28.68 6.06
CA LEU A 49 20.76 27.53 6.73
C LEU A 49 22.18 27.26 6.23
N ARG A 50 23.12 27.08 7.16
CA ARG A 50 24.53 26.78 6.90
C ARG A 50 25.01 25.53 7.62
N LYS A 51 24.43 25.21 8.78
CA LYS A 51 24.87 24.08 9.61
C LYS A 51 23.69 23.22 10.05
N LEU A 52 23.89 21.91 9.91
CA LEU A 52 23.06 20.88 10.50
C LEU A 52 23.83 20.25 11.66
N VAL A 53 23.25 20.25 12.84
CA VAL A 53 23.76 19.47 13.98
C VAL A 53 22.97 18.18 14.07
N VAL A 54 23.69 17.05 14.03
CA VAL A 54 23.11 15.72 14.12
C VAL A 54 23.60 15.06 15.42
N VAL A 55 22.69 14.49 16.19
CA VAL A 55 23.01 13.82 17.45
C VAL A 55 23.30 12.34 17.20
N GLU A 56 24.58 11.97 17.15
CA GLU A 56 25.03 10.57 17.10
C GLU A 56 25.12 9.98 18.51
N SER A 57 24.15 9.14 18.90
CA SER A 57 24.19 8.43 20.18
C SER A 57 23.21 7.27 20.20
N THR A 58 23.18 6.51 21.30
CA THR A 58 22.03 5.63 21.55
C THR A 58 20.80 6.47 21.89
N TRP A 59 19.60 6.00 21.55
CA TRP A 59 18.35 6.72 21.85
C TRP A 59 18.20 7.11 23.32
N HIS A 60 18.62 6.24 24.25
CA HIS A 60 18.64 6.52 25.67
C HIS A 60 19.52 7.75 26.05
N LYS A 61 20.62 7.98 25.32
CA LYS A 61 21.55 9.09 25.55
C LYS A 61 21.21 10.34 24.71
N ALA A 62 20.54 10.17 23.58
CA ALA A 62 20.27 11.24 22.62
C ALA A 62 19.54 12.43 23.25
N ASN A 63 18.59 12.15 24.13
CA ASN A 63 17.87 13.15 24.94
C ASN A 63 18.79 14.00 25.82
N SER A 64 19.85 13.42 26.40
CA SER A 64 20.79 14.18 27.22
C SER A 64 21.71 15.06 26.38
N VAL A 65 22.07 14.60 25.18
CA VAL A 65 22.87 15.39 24.23
C VAL A 65 22.05 16.56 23.70
N SER A 66 20.78 16.35 23.30
CA SER A 66 19.93 17.43 22.76
C SER A 66 19.62 18.54 23.76
N ARG A 67 19.68 18.24 25.07
CA ARG A 67 19.53 19.22 26.16
C ARG A 67 20.81 19.95 26.53
N HIS A 68 21.90 19.76 25.79
CA HIS A 68 23.14 20.51 26.04
C HIS A 68 22.92 22.03 25.90
N PRO A 69 23.47 22.89 26.79
CA PRO A 69 23.21 24.34 26.75
C PRO A 69 23.55 25.05 25.43
N HIS A 70 24.49 24.50 24.65
CA HIS A 70 24.82 25.04 23.32
C HIS A 70 23.85 24.62 22.22
N LEU A 71 22.96 23.66 22.48
CA LEU A 71 21.96 23.16 21.53
C LEU A 71 20.53 23.58 21.89
N THR A 72 20.23 23.82 23.18
CA THR A 72 18.85 24.09 23.65
C THR A 72 18.20 25.32 23.03
N ASN A 73 19.00 26.33 22.66
CA ASN A 73 18.54 27.58 22.07
C ASN A 73 18.49 27.56 20.53
N LEU A 74 18.92 26.46 19.90
CA LEU A 74 18.89 26.33 18.46
C LEU A 74 17.50 25.88 17.98
N PRO A 75 17.05 26.35 16.80
CA PRO A 75 15.88 25.78 16.17
C PRO A 75 16.05 24.27 15.96
N THR A 76 15.01 23.51 16.30
CA THR A 76 15.02 22.05 16.20
C THR A 76 14.06 21.60 15.11
N VAL A 77 14.53 20.70 14.25
CA VAL A 77 13.78 20.16 13.12
C VAL A 77 13.63 18.66 13.24
N LYS A 78 12.51 18.17 12.75
CA LYS A 78 12.26 16.75 12.55
C LYS A 78 11.91 16.51 11.08
N ILE A 79 12.18 15.29 10.63
CA ILE A 79 11.75 14.80 9.33
C ILE A 79 10.37 14.13 9.46
N GLU A 80 9.72 13.87 8.34
CA GLU A 80 8.53 13.03 8.34
C GLU A 80 8.80 11.66 8.93
N GLN A 81 7.77 11.07 9.53
CA GLN A 81 7.86 9.69 9.99
C GLN A 81 8.15 8.77 8.80
N LYS A 82 9.29 8.10 8.83
CA LYS A 82 9.71 7.05 7.89
C LYS A 82 9.90 5.73 8.64
N GLU A 83 9.75 4.63 7.93
CA GLU A 83 10.18 3.33 8.44
C GLU A 83 11.64 3.09 8.06
N GLY A 84 12.47 2.85 9.06
CA GLY A 84 13.86 2.50 8.89
C GLY A 84 14.05 1.08 8.39
N THR A 85 15.14 0.88 7.67
CA THR A 85 15.59 -0.42 7.18
C THR A 85 16.82 -0.91 7.95
N PHE A 86 17.12 -0.27 9.09
CA PHE A 86 18.35 -0.53 9.80
C PHE A 86 18.48 -2.01 10.18
N TRP A 87 19.64 -2.58 9.85
CA TRP A 87 19.85 -4.03 9.95
C TRP A 87 20.08 -4.53 11.38
N ARG A 88 20.27 -3.62 12.35
CA ARG A 88 20.38 -3.95 13.76
C ARG A 88 19.00 -3.86 14.42
N HIS A 89 18.74 -4.78 15.33
CA HIS A 89 17.53 -4.74 16.15
C HIS A 89 17.42 -3.40 16.89
N GLN A 90 16.23 -2.81 16.85
CA GLN A 90 15.87 -1.60 17.58
C GLN A 90 14.60 -1.89 18.39
N GLU A 91 14.68 -1.75 19.71
CA GLU A 91 13.58 -2.05 20.63
C GLU A 91 12.47 -0.99 20.59
N LEU A 92 12.82 0.25 20.19
CA LEU A 92 11.88 1.37 20.13
C LEU A 92 10.93 1.33 18.92
N GLY A 93 11.19 0.44 17.96
CA GLY A 93 10.39 0.26 16.75
C GLY A 93 11.00 0.86 15.49
N ASN A 94 10.35 0.61 14.35
CA ASN A 94 10.93 0.88 13.03
C ASN A 94 10.90 2.35 12.63
N SER A 95 10.21 3.22 13.35
CA SER A 95 10.25 4.67 13.13
C SER A 95 11.49 5.35 13.71
N PHE A 96 12.32 4.60 14.46
CA PHE A 96 13.55 5.08 15.06
C PHE A 96 14.73 4.85 14.12
N LEU A 97 14.87 5.77 13.16
CA LEU A 97 15.90 5.72 12.13
C LEU A 97 17.32 5.71 12.70
N SER A 98 18.24 5.10 11.97
CA SER A 98 19.66 5.33 12.21
C SER A 98 20.03 6.78 11.89
N THR A 99 21.14 7.28 12.46
CA THR A 99 21.61 8.63 12.20
C THR A 99 21.87 8.89 10.71
N LEU A 100 22.37 7.89 9.99
CA LEU A 100 22.60 8.00 8.55
C LEU A 100 21.28 8.14 7.78
N GLU A 101 20.27 7.32 8.10
CA GLU A 101 18.94 7.44 7.50
C GLU A 101 18.29 8.79 7.81
N ALA A 102 18.34 9.24 9.07
CA ALA A 102 17.80 10.53 9.48
C ALA A 102 18.50 11.70 8.76
N THR A 103 19.82 11.65 8.63
CA THR A 103 20.62 12.65 7.92
C THR A 103 20.30 12.66 6.42
N TYR A 104 20.24 11.48 5.80
CA TYR A 104 19.84 11.34 4.39
C TYR A 104 18.46 11.94 4.13
N HIS A 105 17.46 11.56 4.93
CA HIS A 105 16.10 12.08 4.78
C HIS A 105 16.00 13.58 5.04
N PHE A 106 16.80 14.12 5.97
CA PHE A 106 16.89 15.56 6.15
C PHE A 106 17.31 16.27 4.85
N PHE A 107 18.34 15.77 4.16
CA PHE A 107 18.81 16.38 2.92
C PHE A 107 17.79 16.27 1.78
N VAL A 108 17.09 15.13 1.67
CA VAL A 108 16.01 14.94 0.69
C VAL A 108 14.84 15.90 0.96
N GLU A 109 14.39 16.01 2.21
CA GLU A 109 13.30 16.92 2.58
C GLU A 109 13.72 18.39 2.44
N HIS A 110 14.97 18.72 2.77
CA HIS A 110 15.53 20.05 2.55
C HIS A 110 15.55 20.42 1.07
N TRP A 111 15.94 19.49 0.18
CA TRP A 111 15.86 19.70 -1.27
C TRP A 111 14.44 20.05 -1.68
N GLY A 112 13.46 19.23 -1.29
CA GLY A 112 12.05 19.46 -1.62
C GLY A 112 11.48 20.76 -1.04
N ALA A 113 12.02 21.26 0.07
CA ALA A 113 11.59 22.52 0.67
C ALA A 113 12.28 23.77 0.09
N THR A 114 13.40 23.61 -0.63
CA THR A 114 14.22 24.72 -1.14
C THR A 114 14.27 24.84 -2.66
N HIS A 115 13.83 23.80 -3.37
CA HIS A 115 13.81 23.78 -4.83
C HIS A 115 12.37 23.91 -5.35
N PRO A 116 12.18 24.42 -6.58
CA PRO A 116 10.86 24.47 -7.22
C PRO A 116 10.25 23.07 -7.33
N ILE A 117 8.92 22.99 -7.29
CA ILE A 117 8.17 21.72 -7.39
C ILE A 117 8.46 21.02 -8.72
N GLU A 118 8.76 21.78 -9.77
CA GLU A 118 9.12 21.32 -11.10
C GLU A 118 10.51 20.65 -11.15
N GLN A 119 11.31 20.79 -10.10
CA GLN A 119 12.63 20.18 -9.96
C GLN A 119 12.61 19.08 -8.88
N PRO A 120 12.04 17.90 -9.18
CA PRO A 120 11.97 16.82 -8.21
C PRO A 120 13.37 16.37 -7.80
N TYR A 121 13.48 15.86 -6.57
CA TYR A 121 14.71 15.26 -6.08
C TYR A 121 15.18 14.12 -7.01
N ALA A 122 16.40 14.26 -7.54
CA ALA A 122 16.95 13.36 -8.57
C ALA A 122 18.06 12.43 -8.02
N GLY A 123 18.06 12.14 -6.72
CA GLY A 123 19.00 11.19 -6.13
C GLY A 123 20.38 11.75 -5.82
N CYS A 124 20.56 13.08 -5.75
CA CYS A 124 21.87 13.71 -5.58
C CYS A 124 22.56 13.41 -4.22
N TYR A 125 21.85 12.81 -3.25
CA TYR A 125 22.40 12.35 -1.98
C TYR A 125 22.43 10.81 -1.85
N ASP A 126 22.02 10.06 -2.88
CA ASP A 126 21.86 8.61 -2.80
C ASP A 126 23.20 7.88 -2.59
N ASP A 127 24.30 8.46 -3.05
CA ASP A 127 25.65 7.93 -2.85
C ASP A 127 26.02 7.81 -1.35
N ALA A 128 25.46 8.67 -0.48
CA ALA A 128 25.64 8.57 0.97
C ALA A 128 25.08 7.25 1.53
N MET A 129 24.14 6.62 0.82
CA MET A 129 23.50 5.37 1.20
C MET A 129 24.19 4.14 0.61
N LEU A 130 25.28 4.28 -0.16
CA LEU A 130 25.93 3.14 -0.83
C LEU A 130 26.43 2.08 0.15
N ILE A 131 27.21 2.50 1.17
CA ILE A 131 27.74 1.59 2.19
C ILE A 131 26.59 0.99 3.00
N TYR A 132 25.57 1.80 3.31
CA TYR A 132 24.37 1.35 3.99
C TYR A 132 23.67 0.22 3.22
N ALA A 133 23.40 0.43 1.92
CA ALA A 133 22.74 -0.54 1.06
C ALA A 133 23.57 -1.82 0.90
N TYR A 134 24.89 -1.69 0.76
CA TYR A 134 25.80 -2.83 0.72
C TYR A 134 25.73 -3.66 2.01
N LEU A 135 25.86 -3.02 3.18
CA LEU A 135 25.82 -3.69 4.48
C LEU A 135 24.46 -4.34 4.74
N HIS A 136 23.37 -3.61 4.46
CA HIS A 136 22.01 -4.13 4.57
C HIS A 136 21.83 -5.40 3.73
N ARG A 137 22.26 -5.39 2.46
CA ARG A 137 22.18 -6.57 1.57
C ARG A 137 23.02 -7.73 2.11
N LYS A 138 24.26 -7.46 2.55
CA LYS A 138 25.17 -8.48 3.09
C LYS A 138 24.58 -9.15 4.32
N ILE A 139 24.03 -8.37 5.24
CA ILE A 139 23.47 -8.87 6.50
C ILE A 139 22.15 -9.61 6.27
N SER A 140 21.33 -9.12 5.35
CA SER A 140 20.11 -9.82 4.91
C SER A 140 20.45 -11.20 4.35
N ASN A 141 21.41 -11.30 3.44
CA ASN A 141 21.84 -12.57 2.85
C ASN A 141 22.39 -13.54 3.91
N LEU A 142 23.23 -13.06 4.82
CA LEU A 142 23.77 -13.88 5.93
C LEU A 142 22.67 -14.37 6.89
N THR A 143 21.64 -13.55 7.13
CA THR A 143 20.50 -13.92 7.99
C THR A 143 19.70 -15.06 7.36
N ILE A 144 19.42 -14.95 6.05
CA ILE A 144 18.72 -15.99 5.27
C ILE A 144 19.54 -17.29 5.24
N GLN A 145 20.85 -17.21 4.95
CA GLN A 145 21.74 -18.39 4.92
C GLN A 145 21.77 -19.15 6.25
N LYS A 146 21.61 -18.46 7.38
CA LYS A 146 21.51 -19.06 8.73
C LYS A 146 20.12 -19.63 9.04
N GLY A 147 19.21 -19.69 8.08
CA GLY A 147 17.84 -20.18 8.26
C GLY A 147 16.96 -19.26 9.12
N LYS A 148 17.38 -18.03 9.39
CA LYS A 148 16.60 -17.05 10.16
C LYS A 148 15.72 -16.23 9.23
N LYS A 149 14.51 -15.89 9.70
CA LYS A 149 13.62 -14.97 8.99
C LYS A 149 14.17 -13.55 9.10
N VAL A 150 14.20 -12.82 7.97
CA VAL A 150 14.44 -11.37 7.98
C VAL A 150 13.17 -10.63 8.41
N PRO A 151 13.28 -9.45 9.05
CA PRO A 151 12.14 -8.60 9.33
C PRO A 151 11.32 -8.26 8.08
N LYS A 152 9.99 -8.20 8.20
CA LYS A 152 9.09 -7.92 7.06
C LYS A 152 9.40 -6.60 6.36
N HIS A 153 9.80 -5.58 7.12
CA HIS A 153 10.13 -4.25 6.61
C HIS A 153 11.48 -4.18 5.84
N TRP A 154 12.31 -5.24 5.89
CA TRP A 154 13.52 -5.34 5.05
C TRP A 154 13.22 -5.79 3.62
N ALA A 155 12.00 -6.26 3.35
CA ALA A 155 11.62 -6.63 2.00
C ALA A 155 11.76 -5.39 1.11
N PRO A 156 12.59 -5.43 0.04
CA PRO A 156 12.79 -4.26 -0.80
C PRO A 156 11.43 -3.78 -1.31
N ALA A 157 11.23 -2.46 -1.39
CA ALA A 157 10.06 -1.89 -2.05
C ALA A 157 9.87 -2.46 -3.46
N ALA A 158 10.96 -2.84 -4.15
CA ALA A 158 10.92 -3.57 -5.43
C ALA A 158 10.41 -5.01 -5.32
N ALA A 159 10.72 -5.74 -4.24
CA ALA A 159 10.14 -7.06 -3.98
C ALA A 159 8.67 -6.97 -3.55
N ALA A 160 8.31 -5.94 -2.77
CA ALA A 160 6.92 -5.65 -2.42
C ALA A 160 6.11 -5.20 -3.66
N ALA A 161 6.69 -4.39 -4.55
CA ALA A 161 6.09 -3.96 -5.81
C ALA A 161 5.99 -5.10 -6.83
N ALA A 162 7.01 -5.95 -6.95
CA ALA A 162 6.94 -7.17 -7.78
C ALA A 162 5.90 -8.17 -7.24
N THR A 163 5.79 -8.29 -5.92
CA THR A 163 4.77 -9.14 -5.26
C THR A 163 3.37 -8.54 -5.42
N ALA A 164 3.22 -7.22 -5.31
CA ALA A 164 1.95 -6.51 -5.54
C ALA A 164 1.53 -6.54 -7.01
N ALA A 165 2.47 -6.41 -7.95
CA ALA A 165 2.24 -6.57 -9.38
C ALA A 165 1.84 -8.01 -9.73
N ALA A 166 2.53 -9.02 -9.18
CA ALA A 166 2.17 -10.42 -9.35
C ALA A 166 0.77 -10.71 -8.77
N ALA A 167 0.45 -10.22 -7.56
CA ALA A 167 -0.86 -10.38 -6.95
C ALA A 167 -1.98 -9.64 -7.70
N ALA A 168 -1.68 -8.49 -8.33
CA ALA A 168 -2.61 -7.76 -9.17
C ALA A 168 -2.91 -8.50 -10.49
N THR A 169 -1.90 -9.13 -11.08
CA THR A 169 -2.07 -10.01 -12.26
C THR A 169 -2.95 -11.22 -11.93
N THR A 170 -2.67 -11.94 -10.83
CA THR A 170 -3.48 -13.09 -10.40
C THR A 170 -4.94 -12.71 -10.07
N ARG A 171 -5.21 -11.51 -9.55
CA ARG A 171 -6.58 -11.01 -9.32
C ARG A 171 -7.32 -10.66 -10.62
N LYS A 172 -6.62 -10.16 -11.64
CA LYS A 172 -7.21 -9.90 -12.96
C LYS A 172 -7.58 -11.22 -13.65
N ASP A 173 -6.69 -12.22 -13.59
CA ASP A 173 -6.93 -13.55 -14.16
C ASP A 173 -8.08 -14.28 -13.43
N GLY A 174 -8.14 -14.17 -12.10
CA GLY A 174 -9.24 -14.73 -11.30
C GLY A 174 -10.59 -14.06 -11.58
N LYS A 175 -10.64 -12.74 -11.78
CA LYS A 175 -11.87 -12.04 -12.18
C LYS A 175 -12.31 -12.40 -13.60
N GLN A 176 -11.36 -12.56 -14.53
CA GLN A 176 -11.66 -13.01 -15.89
C GLN A 176 -12.21 -14.44 -15.90
N GLN A 177 -11.60 -15.37 -15.14
CA GLN A 177 -12.10 -16.73 -15.01
C GLN A 177 -13.48 -16.80 -14.35
N GLN A 178 -13.71 -15.99 -13.30
CA GLN A 178 -15.01 -15.95 -12.62
C GLN A 178 -16.11 -15.37 -13.52
N GLN A 179 -15.79 -14.38 -14.36
CA GLN A 179 -16.72 -13.82 -15.33
C GLN A 179 -17.04 -14.82 -16.45
N VAL A 180 -16.03 -15.53 -16.97
CA VAL A 180 -16.23 -16.60 -17.96
C VAL A 180 -17.10 -17.72 -17.39
N GLN A 181 -16.87 -18.12 -16.14
CA GLN A 181 -17.65 -19.17 -15.48
C GLN A 181 -19.10 -18.75 -15.20
N GLN A 182 -19.34 -17.49 -14.82
CA GLN A 182 -20.70 -16.97 -14.66
C GLN A 182 -21.46 -16.89 -15.99
N VAL A 183 -20.78 -16.48 -17.07
CA VAL A 183 -21.38 -16.46 -18.42
C VAL A 183 -21.74 -17.88 -18.87
N GLN A 184 -20.86 -18.86 -18.63
CA GLN A 184 -21.15 -20.27 -18.93
C GLN A 184 -22.34 -20.83 -18.14
N GLN A 185 -22.41 -20.55 -16.83
CA GLN A 185 -23.54 -20.97 -16.00
C GLN A 185 -24.85 -20.32 -16.44
N ALA A 186 -24.83 -19.03 -16.79
CA ALA A 186 -26.00 -18.33 -17.29
C ALA A 186 -26.50 -18.90 -18.63
N GLN A 187 -25.58 -19.26 -19.53
CA GLN A 187 -25.91 -19.91 -20.80
C GLN A 187 -26.52 -21.30 -20.59
N GLN A 188 -25.95 -22.12 -19.69
CA GLN A 188 -26.52 -23.42 -19.34
C GLN A 188 -27.93 -23.30 -18.74
N ALA A 189 -28.13 -22.34 -17.82
CA ALA A 189 -29.45 -22.09 -17.23
C ALA A 189 -30.49 -21.61 -18.26
N GLN A 190 -30.09 -20.83 -19.26
CA GLN A 190 -30.97 -20.45 -20.37
C GLN A 190 -31.31 -21.63 -21.27
N GLN A 191 -30.36 -22.52 -21.57
CA GLN A 191 -30.62 -23.73 -22.35
C GLN A 191 -31.60 -24.66 -21.64
N GLN A 192 -31.42 -24.88 -20.33
CA GLN A 192 -32.35 -25.68 -19.52
C GLN A 192 -33.76 -25.08 -19.50
N ARG A 193 -33.89 -23.76 -19.34
CA ARG A 193 -35.19 -23.07 -19.42
C ARG A 193 -35.87 -23.23 -20.77
N ARG A 194 -35.11 -23.15 -21.87
CA ARG A 194 -35.66 -23.37 -23.23
C ARG A 194 -36.13 -24.81 -23.42
N GLN A 195 -35.37 -25.79 -22.95
CA GLN A 195 -35.76 -27.21 -23.01
C GLN A 195 -37.03 -27.46 -22.19
N HIS A 196 -37.10 -26.93 -20.97
CA HIS A 196 -38.30 -27.06 -20.13
C HIS A 196 -39.52 -26.39 -20.77
N HIS A 197 -39.34 -25.21 -21.38
CA HIS A 197 -40.43 -24.55 -22.11
C HIS A 197 -40.90 -25.35 -23.32
N GLN A 198 -39.98 -25.92 -24.11
CA GLN A 198 -40.31 -26.79 -25.25
C GLN A 198 -41.07 -28.05 -24.80
N GLN A 199 -40.65 -28.67 -23.69
CA GLN A 199 -41.36 -29.82 -23.11
C GLN A 199 -42.78 -29.45 -22.65
N HIS A 200 -42.94 -28.29 -22.01
CA HIS A 200 -44.26 -27.79 -21.62
C HIS A 200 -45.16 -27.47 -22.82
N GLN A 201 -44.62 -26.86 -23.88
CA GLN A 201 -45.36 -26.63 -25.12
C GLN A 201 -45.78 -27.95 -25.74
N HIS A 202 -44.88 -28.92 -25.85
CA HIS A 202 -45.20 -30.24 -26.40
C HIS A 202 -46.27 -30.97 -25.58
N TYR A 203 -46.19 -30.90 -24.24
CA TYR A 203 -47.22 -31.45 -23.36
C TYR A 203 -48.58 -30.78 -23.56
N HIS A 204 -48.60 -29.46 -23.72
CA HIS A 204 -49.82 -28.69 -23.93
C HIS A 204 -50.45 -28.97 -25.31
N ASP A 205 -49.64 -29.04 -26.36
CA ASP A 205 -50.07 -29.38 -27.73
C ASP A 205 -50.66 -30.80 -27.77
N HIS A 206 -50.00 -31.77 -27.13
CA HIS A 206 -50.48 -33.15 -27.04
C HIS A 206 -51.82 -33.25 -26.31
N HIS A 207 -52.01 -32.50 -25.22
CA HIS A 207 -53.29 -32.45 -24.50
C HIS A 207 -54.40 -31.79 -25.33
N GLN A 208 -54.12 -30.70 -26.04
CA GLN A 208 -55.11 -30.08 -26.93
C GLN A 208 -55.50 -31.02 -28.08
N GLN A 209 -54.54 -31.75 -28.67
CA GLN A 209 -54.82 -32.74 -29.70
C GLN A 209 -55.74 -33.86 -29.18
N GLN A 210 -55.51 -34.34 -27.95
CA GLN A 210 -56.38 -35.34 -27.32
C GLN A 210 -57.79 -34.81 -27.03
N GLN A 211 -57.92 -33.56 -26.58
CA GLN A 211 -59.24 -32.95 -26.36
C GLN A 211 -60.01 -32.76 -27.67
N HIS A 212 -59.34 -32.28 -28.74
CA HIS A 212 -59.95 -32.23 -30.07
C HIS A 212 -60.37 -33.61 -30.58
N TYR A 213 -59.60 -34.66 -30.29
CA TYR A 213 -59.96 -36.05 -30.63
C TYR A 213 -61.22 -36.52 -29.86
N HIS A 214 -61.33 -36.18 -28.57
CA HIS A 214 -62.50 -36.51 -27.74
C HIS A 214 -63.77 -35.75 -28.17
N ASP A 215 -63.67 -34.45 -28.48
CA ASP A 215 -64.83 -33.65 -28.89
C ASP A 215 -65.39 -34.09 -30.26
N HIS A 216 -64.51 -34.50 -31.19
CA HIS A 216 -64.94 -35.08 -32.46
C HIS A 216 -65.66 -36.43 -32.30
N HIS A 217 -65.31 -37.23 -31.28
CA HIS A 217 -66.01 -38.49 -31.00
C HIS A 217 -67.30 -38.31 -30.18
N HIS A 218 -67.39 -37.30 -29.29
CA HIS A 218 -68.61 -37.05 -28.51
C HIS A 218 -69.75 -36.44 -29.32
N HIS A 219 -69.47 -35.66 -30.38
CA HIS A 219 -70.51 -35.15 -31.28
C HIS A 219 -71.18 -36.25 -32.13
N HIS A 220 -70.63 -37.46 -32.19
CA HIS A 220 -71.29 -38.59 -32.87
C HIS A 220 -72.21 -39.43 -31.96
N HIS A 221 -72.17 -39.25 -30.63
CA HIS A 221 -72.95 -40.09 -29.71
C HIS A 221 -74.15 -39.42 -29.02
N HIS A 222 -74.34 -38.10 -29.15
CA HIS A 222 -75.46 -37.40 -28.49
C HIS A 222 -76.73 -37.17 -29.34
N HIS A 223 -76.98 -38.03 -30.33
CA HIS A 223 -78.25 -38.00 -31.09
C HIS A 223 -79.20 -39.19 -30.91
N HIS A 224 -78.97 -40.05 -29.93
CA HIS A 224 -79.95 -41.09 -29.56
C HIS A 224 -80.08 -41.24 -28.04
N HIS A 225 -81.04 -40.52 -27.44
CA HIS A 225 -82.04 -41.08 -26.52
C HIS A 225 -82.66 -40.04 -25.59
N HIS A 226 -83.93 -39.72 -25.83
CA HIS A 226 -85.03 -39.50 -24.85
C HIS A 226 -86.26 -39.04 -25.67
N HIS A 227 -87.48 -39.51 -25.48
CA HIS A 227 -88.07 -40.47 -24.56
C HIS A 227 -89.45 -40.87 -25.12
N HIS A 228 -89.90 -42.09 -24.82
CA HIS A 228 -91.24 -42.59 -25.10
C HIS A 228 -91.89 -42.99 -23.76
N HIS A 229 -93.23 -42.89 -23.72
CA HIS A 229 -94.22 -43.42 -22.76
C HIS A 229 -94.71 -42.48 -21.64
N HIS A 230 -95.99 -42.05 -21.65
CA HIS A 230 -97.27 -42.79 -21.36
C HIS A 230 -97.47 -43.03 -19.86
N HIS A 231 -98.64 -42.98 -19.21
CA HIS A 231 -100.06 -42.70 -19.51
C HIS A 231 -100.80 -42.65 -18.14
N HIS A 232 -102.01 -42.06 -18.11
CA HIS A 232 -103.16 -42.39 -17.21
C HIS A 232 -103.04 -42.17 -15.67
N HIS A 233 -104.07 -41.96 -14.86
CA HIS A 233 -105.55 -41.77 -14.89
C HIS A 233 -105.86 -41.03 -13.55
N HIS A 234 -106.91 -40.21 -13.38
CA HIS A 234 -108.32 -40.56 -13.21
C HIS A 234 -109.15 -39.28 -13.13
#